data_AF-A0A849FRU5-F1
#
_entry.id   AF-A0A849FRU5-F1
#
_cell.length_a   1.000
_cell.length_b   1.000
_cell.length_c   1.000
_cell.angle_alpha   90.00
_cell.angle_beta   90.00
_cell.angle_gamma   90.00
#
_symmetry.space_group_name_H-M   'P 1'
#
loop_
_entity.id
_entity.type
_entity.pdbx_description
1 polymer ?
#
loop_
_entity_poly.entity_id
_entity_poly.type
_entity_poly.pdbx_seq_one_letter_code
_entity_poly.pdbx_strand_id
1 'polypeptide(L)'
;MPVWVLVLIGLFAVISAAERVMFPSVRWFFRRRAERVVARLNKRLTRPIQPFKLARRHDMIQQILYDPDVIRAVNEHADNEGVPDNVAFETAERYAREIVPAFSATLYFAFGIRLARWLAKSLYRVRMLNRDPEVLNGIDPDATVVFVINHRSNMDYVLVTYLVAPDSALSYAVGEWARVWPLS
;
A
#
# COMPACT_ATOMS: atom_id res chain seq x y z
N MET A 1 49.16 -9.92 12.29
CA MET A 1 48.02 -8.99 12.46
C MET A 1 47.73 -8.82 13.94
N PRO A 2 47.37 -7.61 14.41
CA PRO A 2 46.98 -7.40 15.80
C PRO A 2 45.70 -8.19 16.14
N VAL A 3 45.63 -8.75 17.35
CA VAL A 3 44.49 -9.59 17.80
C VAL A 3 43.16 -8.82 17.73
N TRP A 4 43.17 -7.52 18.04
CA TRP A 4 41.97 -6.67 17.99
C TRP A 4 41.38 -6.52 16.57
N VAL A 5 42.23 -6.50 15.54
CA VAL A 5 41.77 -6.49 14.13
C VAL A 5 41.06 -7.79 13.79
N LEU A 6 41.59 -8.91 14.27
CA LEU A 6 41.04 -10.24 14.04
C LEU A 6 39.66 -10.42 14.72
N VAL A 7 39.51 -9.86 15.93
CA VAL A 7 38.22 -9.81 16.65
C VAL A 7 37.20 -8.94 15.91
N LEU A 8 37.58 -7.76 15.42
CA LEU A 8 36.68 -6.89 14.65
C LEU A 8 36.22 -7.55 13.35
N ILE A 9 37.14 -8.19 12.61
CA ILE A 9 36.81 -8.92 11.38
C ILE A 9 35.87 -10.09 11.69
N GLY A 10 36.15 -10.86 12.75
CA GLY A 10 35.29 -11.96 13.18
C GLY A 10 33.88 -11.48 13.56
N LEU A 11 33.77 -10.36 14.27
CA LEU A 11 32.48 -9.77 14.64
C LEU A 11 31.70 -9.31 13.40
N PHE A 12 32.34 -8.61 12.46
CA PHE A 12 31.71 -8.22 11.19
C PHE A 12 31.27 -9.42 10.36
N ALA A 13 32.07 -10.49 10.32
CA ALA A 13 31.72 -11.71 9.61
C ALA A 13 30.50 -12.41 10.22
N VAL A 14 30.44 -12.49 11.56
CA VAL A 14 29.30 -13.07 12.27
C VAL A 14 28.04 -12.23 12.08
N ILE A 15 28.14 -10.90 12.18
CA ILE A 15 27.01 -10.00 11.93
C ILE A 15 26.52 -10.17 10.48
N SER A 16 27.41 -10.12 9.49
CA SER A 16 27.02 -10.26 8.08
C SER A 16 26.43 -11.64 7.74
N ALA A 17 26.96 -12.70 8.35
CA ALA A 17 26.41 -14.05 8.21
C ALA A 17 25.02 -14.16 8.88
N ALA A 18 24.87 -13.62 10.09
CA ALA A 18 23.59 -13.57 10.79
C ALA A 18 22.56 -12.78 9.98
N GLU A 19 22.93 -11.65 9.41
CA GLU A 19 22.07 -10.87 8.53
C GLU A 19 21.61 -11.71 7.32
N ARG A 20 22.52 -12.35 6.58
CA ARG A 20 22.15 -13.16 5.40
C ARG A 20 21.25 -14.36 5.72
N VAL A 21 21.40 -14.98 6.89
CA VAL A 21 20.65 -16.20 7.27
C VAL A 21 19.35 -15.87 8.03
N MET A 22 19.38 -14.88 8.91
CA MET A 22 18.23 -14.52 9.74
C MET A 22 17.24 -13.63 9.00
N PHE A 23 17.67 -12.70 8.14
CA PHE A 23 16.72 -11.81 7.46
C PHE A 23 15.70 -12.55 6.57
N PRO A 24 16.04 -13.59 5.78
CA PRO A 24 15.05 -14.33 5.01
C PRO A 24 14.01 -15.04 5.90
N SER A 25 14.48 -15.66 6.98
CA SER A 25 13.65 -16.43 7.92
C SER A 25 12.72 -15.52 8.73
N VAL A 26 13.24 -14.39 9.22
CA VAL A 26 12.48 -13.37 9.92
C VAL A 26 11.44 -12.74 8.99
N ARG A 27 11.82 -12.40 7.74
CA ARG A 27 10.88 -11.91 6.71
C ARG A 27 9.76 -12.91 6.44
N TRP A 28 10.07 -14.20 6.33
CA TRP A 28 9.06 -15.25 6.12
C TRP A 28 8.11 -15.34 7.31
N PHE A 29 8.62 -15.30 8.54
CA PHE A 29 7.80 -15.36 9.75
C PHE A 29 6.81 -14.18 9.84
N PHE A 30 7.28 -12.96 9.59
CA PHE A 30 6.42 -11.77 9.57
C PHE A 30 5.42 -11.80 8.41
N ARG A 31 5.83 -12.26 7.21
CA ARG A 31 4.93 -12.45 6.06
C ARG A 31 3.81 -13.43 6.43
N ARG A 32 4.15 -14.60 6.96
CA ARG A 32 3.18 -15.63 7.36
C ARG A 32 2.24 -15.16 8.46
N ARG A 33 2.69 -14.25 9.34
CA ARG A 33 1.87 -13.63 10.37
C ARG A 33 0.95 -12.56 9.79
N ALA A 34 1.43 -11.72 8.88
CA ALA A 34 0.64 -10.74 8.15
C ALA A 34 -0.46 -11.41 7.32
N GLU A 35 -0.12 -12.45 6.55
CA GLU A 35 -1.08 -13.28 5.79
C GLU A 35 -2.21 -13.80 6.70
N ARG A 36 -1.88 -14.30 7.90
CA ARG A 36 -2.88 -14.77 8.88
C ARG A 36 -3.72 -13.66 9.50
N VAL A 37 -3.19 -12.46 9.66
CA VAL A 37 -3.95 -11.29 10.14
C VAL A 37 -4.92 -10.85 9.05
N VAL A 38 -4.44 -10.72 7.82
CA VAL A 38 -5.24 -10.35 6.65
C VAL A 38 -6.35 -11.38 6.40
N ALA A 39 -6.04 -12.68 6.44
CA ALA A 39 -7.05 -13.73 6.28
C ALA A 39 -8.14 -13.66 7.36
N ARG A 40 -7.80 -13.27 8.60
CA ARG A 40 -8.79 -13.05 9.67
C ARG A 40 -9.59 -11.76 9.49
N LEU A 41 -8.98 -10.71 8.94
CA LEU A 41 -9.67 -9.47 8.60
C LEU A 41 -10.64 -9.67 7.42
N ASN A 42 -10.23 -10.40 6.38
CA ASN A 42 -11.08 -10.74 5.24
C ASN A 42 -12.34 -11.52 5.65
N LYS A 43 -12.31 -12.30 6.75
CA LYS A 43 -13.51 -12.96 7.30
C LYS A 43 -14.53 -11.99 7.91
N ARG A 44 -14.14 -10.75 8.19
CA ARG A 44 -14.98 -9.72 8.84
C ARG A 44 -15.35 -8.58 7.91
N LEU A 45 -14.67 -8.46 6.77
CA LEU A 45 -14.93 -7.44 5.77
C LEU A 45 -15.98 -7.96 4.80
N THR A 46 -17.03 -7.16 4.55
CA THR A 46 -18.01 -7.45 3.50
C THR A 46 -17.33 -7.58 2.12
N ARG A 47 -16.23 -6.84 1.91
CA ARG A 47 -15.39 -6.93 0.71
C ARG A 47 -13.96 -7.32 1.07
N PRO A 48 -13.48 -8.52 0.65
CA PRO A 48 -12.15 -8.99 1.00
C PRO A 48 -11.06 -8.09 0.40
N ILE A 49 -9.94 -7.96 1.11
CA ILE A 49 -8.77 -7.24 0.63
C ILE A 49 -8.18 -8.01 -0.55
N GLN A 50 -8.11 -7.34 -1.70
CA GLN A 50 -7.56 -7.95 -2.91
C GLN A 50 -6.05 -8.23 -2.77
N PRO A 51 -5.53 -9.32 -3.37
CA PRO A 51 -4.12 -9.72 -3.25
C PRO A 51 -3.13 -8.64 -3.65
N PHE A 52 -3.47 -7.81 -4.65
CA PHE A 52 -2.61 -6.72 -5.09
C PHE A 52 -2.38 -5.67 -3.99
N LYS A 53 -3.36 -5.42 -3.11
CA LYS A 53 -3.21 -4.50 -1.96
C LYS A 53 -2.29 -5.06 -0.86
N LEU A 54 -1.85 -6.31 -0.99
CA LEU A 54 -0.94 -7.02 -0.09
C LEU A 54 0.42 -7.27 -0.73
N ALA A 55 0.49 -7.23 -2.06
CA ALA A 55 1.73 -7.32 -2.81
C ALA A 55 2.64 -6.15 -2.41
N ARG A 56 3.95 -6.38 -2.36
CA ARG A 56 4.87 -5.27 -2.06
C ARG A 56 4.74 -4.26 -3.18
N ARG A 57 4.92 -2.98 -2.85
CA ARG A 57 4.93 -1.90 -3.85
C ARG A 57 5.81 -2.24 -5.06
N HIS A 58 6.97 -2.85 -4.82
CA HIS A 58 7.85 -3.32 -5.89
C HIS A 58 7.19 -4.37 -6.79
N ASP A 59 6.55 -5.39 -6.21
CA ASP A 59 5.87 -6.45 -6.96
C ASP A 59 4.73 -5.88 -7.81
N MET A 60 3.95 -4.93 -7.28
CA MET A 60 2.90 -4.23 -8.04
C MET A 60 3.45 -3.42 -9.21
N ILE A 61 4.57 -2.70 -9.00
CA ILE A 61 5.23 -1.94 -10.07
C ILE A 61 5.66 -2.88 -11.19
N GLN A 62 6.32 -4.00 -10.85
CA GLN A 62 6.76 -4.98 -11.85
C GLN A 62 5.55 -5.59 -12.58
N GLN A 63 4.48 -5.94 -11.86
CA GLN A 63 3.26 -6.48 -12.48
C GLN A 63 2.67 -5.52 -13.53
N ILE A 64 2.63 -4.22 -13.25
CA ILE A 64 2.13 -3.21 -14.20
C ILE A 64 3.10 -3.06 -15.37
N LEU A 65 4.41 -2.98 -15.12
CA LEU A 65 5.40 -2.76 -16.18
C LEU A 65 5.45 -3.88 -17.21
N TYR A 66 5.20 -5.11 -16.77
CA TYR A 66 5.18 -6.28 -17.64
C TYR A 66 3.78 -6.70 -18.07
N ASP A 67 2.78 -5.84 -17.88
CA ASP A 67 1.45 -6.06 -18.44
C ASP A 67 1.53 -5.97 -19.98
N PRO A 68 0.94 -6.91 -20.74
CA PRO A 68 1.03 -6.92 -22.20
C PRO A 68 0.54 -5.63 -22.87
N ASP A 69 -0.46 -4.95 -22.31
CA ASP A 69 -0.96 -3.70 -22.88
C ASP A 69 -0.03 -2.52 -22.57
N VAL A 70 0.62 -2.53 -21.40
CA VAL A 70 1.65 -1.53 -21.04
C VAL A 70 2.89 -1.69 -21.91
N ILE A 71 3.38 -2.92 -22.12
CA ILE A 71 4.52 -3.18 -23.01
C ILE A 71 4.21 -2.70 -24.43
N ARG A 72 2.98 -2.96 -24.93
CA ARG A 72 2.57 -2.49 -26.25
C ARG A 72 2.61 -0.96 -26.35
N ALA A 73 2.09 -0.27 -25.34
CA ALA A 73 2.12 1.19 -25.28
C ALA A 73 3.55 1.76 -25.18
N VAL A 74 4.46 1.07 -24.47
CA VAL A 74 5.89 1.43 -24.40
C VAL A 74 6.54 1.35 -25.77
N ASN A 75 6.32 0.26 -26.51
CA ASN A 75 6.89 0.09 -27.85
C ASN A 75 6.33 1.12 -28.84
N GLU A 76 5.01 1.36 -28.80
CA GLU A 76 4.39 2.38 -29.64
C GLU A 76 4.93 3.79 -29.33
N HIS A 77 5.19 4.09 -28.05
CA HIS A 77 5.81 5.36 -27.65
C HIS A 77 7.27 5.46 -28.14
N ALA A 78 8.04 4.37 -28.06
CA ALA A 78 9.42 4.31 -28.57
C ALA A 78 9.47 4.59 -30.08
N ASP A 79 8.59 3.95 -30.85
CA ASP A 79 8.48 4.12 -32.30
C ASP A 79 8.07 5.56 -32.67
N ASN A 80 7.06 6.11 -31.98
CA ASN A 80 6.52 7.44 -32.29
C ASN A 80 7.50 8.58 -31.95
N GLU A 81 8.22 8.49 -30.83
CA GLU A 81 9.18 9.50 -30.39
C GLU A 81 10.59 9.26 -30.95
N GLY A 82 10.82 8.12 -31.63
CA GLY A 82 12.13 7.73 -32.16
C GLY A 82 13.17 7.50 -31.06
N VAL A 83 12.74 7.08 -29.87
CA VAL A 83 13.62 6.81 -28.73
C VAL A 83 13.88 5.31 -28.57
N PRO A 84 15.01 4.90 -28.02
CA PRO A 84 15.26 3.49 -27.72
C PRO A 84 14.23 2.89 -26.74
N ASP A 85 13.86 1.62 -26.93
CA ASP A 85 12.87 0.90 -26.09
C ASP A 85 13.17 0.99 -24.59
N ASN A 86 14.45 0.94 -24.20
CA ASN A 86 14.84 1.05 -22.79
C ASN A 86 14.55 2.44 -22.19
N VAL A 87 14.61 3.51 -22.99
CA VAL A 87 14.29 4.88 -22.57
C VAL A 87 12.77 5.04 -22.39
N ALA A 88 11.98 4.48 -23.32
CA ALA A 88 10.53 4.42 -23.19
C ALA A 88 10.12 3.58 -21.96
N PHE A 89 10.78 2.45 -21.73
CA PHE A 89 10.53 1.59 -20.57
C PHE A 89 10.88 2.27 -19.23
N GLU A 90 11.98 3.03 -19.16
CA GLU A 90 12.31 3.84 -17.97
C GLU A 90 11.23 4.89 -17.66
N THR A 91 10.65 5.47 -18.70
CA THR A 91 9.52 6.40 -18.55
C THR A 91 8.28 5.71 -17.99
N ALA A 92 7.94 4.51 -18.48
CA ALA A 92 6.87 3.72 -17.89
C ALA A 92 7.16 3.35 -16.43
N GLU A 93 8.40 2.98 -16.10
CA GLU A 93 8.80 2.68 -14.72
C GLU A 93 8.63 3.89 -13.79
N ARG A 94 9.00 5.08 -14.27
CA ARG A 94 8.80 6.34 -13.54
C ARG A 94 7.31 6.58 -13.25
N TYR A 95 6.44 6.45 -14.25
CA TYR A 95 5.00 6.59 -14.06
C TYR A 95 4.41 5.52 -13.15
N ALA A 96 4.83 4.25 -13.29
CA ALA A 96 4.40 3.18 -12.42
C ALA A 96 4.78 3.46 -10.95
N ARG A 97 6.00 3.96 -10.70
CA ARG A 97 6.42 4.37 -9.36
C ARG A 97 5.59 5.54 -8.82
N GLU A 98 5.14 6.44 -9.67
CA GLU A 98 4.31 7.58 -9.26
C GLU A 98 2.89 7.17 -8.88
N ILE A 99 2.29 6.29 -9.68
CA ILE A 99 0.88 5.87 -9.56
C ILE A 99 0.71 4.78 -8.50
N VAL A 100 1.66 3.85 -8.37
CA VAL A 100 1.54 2.73 -7.44
C VAL A 100 1.73 3.20 -5.99
N PRO A 101 0.69 3.11 -5.15
CA PRO A 101 0.75 3.61 -3.78
C PRO A 101 1.62 2.72 -2.90
N ALA A 102 2.32 3.34 -1.94
CA ALA A 102 2.94 2.64 -0.83
C ALA A 102 1.87 2.32 0.23
N PHE A 103 1.08 1.27 0.02
CA PHE A 103 0.03 0.86 0.96
C PHE A 103 0.46 -0.31 1.85
N SER A 104 0.25 -0.18 3.16
CA SER A 104 0.37 -1.28 4.12
C SER A 104 -0.97 -1.58 4.74
N ALA A 105 -1.61 -2.67 4.30
CA ALA A 105 -2.88 -3.14 4.85
C ALA A 105 -2.79 -3.35 6.38
N THR A 106 -1.68 -3.92 6.85
CA THR A 106 -1.48 -4.16 8.28
C THR A 106 -1.45 -2.85 9.08
N LEU A 107 -0.69 -1.86 8.62
CA LEU A 107 -0.60 -0.56 9.31
C LEU A 107 -1.96 0.16 9.29
N TYR A 108 -2.63 0.15 8.14
CA TYR A 108 -3.95 0.75 7.95
C TYR A 108 -4.99 0.16 8.90
N PHE A 109 -5.18 -1.16 8.89
CA PHE A 109 -6.22 -1.82 9.67
C PHE A 109 -5.89 -1.95 11.16
N ALA A 110 -4.62 -2.19 11.52
CA ALA A 110 -4.24 -2.39 12.92
C ALA A 110 -4.11 -1.06 13.68
N PHE A 111 -3.61 -0.01 13.03
CA PHE A 111 -3.28 1.25 13.70
C PHE A 111 -4.04 2.44 13.11
N GLY A 112 -4.00 2.61 11.79
CA GLY A 112 -4.58 3.76 11.09
C GLY A 112 -6.05 4.02 11.45
N ILE A 113 -6.89 2.98 11.42
CA ILE A 113 -8.31 3.12 11.76
C ILE A 113 -8.53 3.55 13.23
N ARG A 114 -7.73 3.01 14.16
CA ARG A 114 -7.86 3.35 15.59
C ARG A 114 -7.45 4.80 15.84
N LEU A 115 -6.32 5.20 15.27
CA LEU A 115 -5.82 6.57 15.36
C LEU A 115 -6.80 7.55 14.71
N ALA A 116 -7.29 7.24 13.51
CA ALA A 116 -8.27 8.06 12.80
C ALA A 116 -9.56 8.23 13.60
N ARG A 117 -10.06 7.16 14.21
CA ARG A 117 -11.23 7.22 15.10
C ARG A 117 -10.99 8.12 16.32
N TRP A 118 -9.83 7.99 16.94
CA TRP A 118 -9.48 8.80 18.11
C TRP A 118 -9.39 10.28 17.75
N LEU A 119 -8.66 10.62 16.68
CA LEU A 119 -8.54 11.99 16.17
C LEU A 119 -9.88 12.59 15.75
N ALA A 120 -10.68 11.83 15.00
CA ALA A 120 -12.00 12.28 14.55
C ALA A 120 -12.91 12.62 15.74
N LYS A 121 -12.93 11.78 16.77
CA LYS A 121 -13.77 11.99 17.97
C LYS A 121 -13.24 13.03 18.94
N SER A 122 -11.93 13.28 18.96
CA SER A 122 -11.35 14.30 19.83
C SER A 122 -11.56 15.72 19.29
N LEU A 123 -11.58 15.87 17.96
CA LEU A 123 -11.71 17.17 17.30
C LEU A 123 -13.13 17.50 16.84
N TYR A 124 -13.96 16.48 16.57
CA TYR A 124 -15.30 16.68 16.03
C TYR A 124 -16.37 15.86 16.76
N ARG A 125 -17.58 16.41 16.79
CA ARG A 125 -18.79 15.64 17.11
C ARG A 125 -19.31 14.98 15.83
N VAL A 126 -18.81 13.79 15.55
CA VAL A 126 -19.17 13.03 14.34
C VAL A 126 -20.60 12.48 14.46
N ARG A 127 -21.46 12.83 13.51
CA ARG A 127 -22.82 12.27 13.35
C ARG A 127 -22.94 11.65 11.97
N MET A 128 -23.36 10.39 11.92
CA MET A 128 -23.71 9.71 10.67
C MET A 128 -25.22 9.81 10.49
N LEU A 129 -25.66 10.55 9.48
CA LEU A 129 -27.06 10.58 9.03
C LEU A 129 -27.15 9.64 7.83
N ASN A 130 -28.18 8.79 7.78
CA ASN A 130 -28.46 7.88 6.66
C ASN A 130 -27.34 6.86 6.36
N ARG A 131 -26.74 6.26 7.40
CA ARG A 131 -25.94 5.04 7.18
C ARG A 131 -26.91 3.89 6.95
N ASP A 132 -27.18 3.60 5.69
CA ASP A 132 -27.91 2.41 5.31
C ASP A 132 -26.91 1.29 4.95
N PRO A 133 -26.64 0.34 5.87
CA PRO A 133 -25.77 -0.78 5.58
C PRO A 133 -26.36 -1.70 4.50
N GLU A 134 -27.67 -1.69 4.26
CA GLU A 134 -28.31 -2.55 3.25
C GLU A 134 -27.92 -2.11 1.83
N VAL A 135 -27.81 -0.81 1.58
CA VAL A 135 -27.33 -0.29 0.28
C VAL A 135 -25.93 -0.78 -0.04
N LEU A 136 -25.00 -0.73 0.93
CA LEU A 136 -23.62 -1.17 0.71
C LEU A 136 -23.49 -2.70 0.60
N ASN A 137 -24.35 -3.45 1.30
CA ASN A 137 -24.41 -4.91 1.23
C ASN A 137 -25.09 -5.42 -0.05
N GLY A 138 -25.99 -4.63 -0.64
CA GLY A 138 -26.68 -4.97 -1.89
C GLY A 138 -25.85 -4.71 -3.16
N ILE A 139 -24.77 -3.94 -3.06
CA ILE A 139 -23.82 -3.75 -4.17
C ILE A 139 -23.00 -5.03 -4.35
N ASP A 140 -22.92 -5.52 -5.59
CA ASP A 140 -22.10 -6.67 -6.00
C ASP A 140 -20.72 -6.66 -5.30
N PRO A 141 -20.30 -7.77 -4.65
CA PRO A 141 -18.99 -7.90 -4.03
C PRO A 141 -17.81 -7.62 -4.96
N ASP A 142 -17.96 -7.87 -6.27
CA ASP A 142 -16.92 -7.69 -7.28
C ASP A 142 -16.95 -6.29 -7.93
N ALA A 143 -17.97 -5.48 -7.64
CA ALA A 143 -18.05 -4.12 -8.14
C ALA A 143 -17.07 -3.16 -7.43
N THR A 144 -16.52 -2.22 -8.20
CA THR A 144 -15.71 -1.13 -7.64
C THR A 144 -16.61 -0.06 -7.05
N VAL A 145 -16.52 0.14 -5.74
CA VAL A 145 -17.28 1.20 -5.03
C VAL A 145 -16.45 2.48 -5.00
N VAL A 146 -16.99 3.54 -5.60
CA VAL A 146 -16.40 4.88 -5.59
C VAL A 146 -17.14 5.76 -4.60
N PHE A 147 -16.46 6.18 -3.53
CA PHE A 147 -17.00 7.14 -2.58
C PHE A 147 -16.70 8.56 -3.05
N VAL A 148 -17.75 9.27 -3.47
CA VAL A 148 -17.65 10.69 -3.82
C VAL A 148 -17.87 11.51 -2.56
N ILE A 149 -16.84 12.23 -2.14
CA ILE A 149 -16.86 13.06 -0.93
C ILE A 149 -16.70 14.53 -1.30
N ASN A 150 -17.36 15.41 -0.55
CA ASN A 150 -16.94 16.81 -0.51
C ASN A 150 -15.58 16.90 0.20
N HIS A 151 -14.71 17.80 -0.26
CA HIS A 151 -13.41 18.04 0.36
C HIS A 151 -13.32 19.48 0.87
N ARG A 152 -13.19 19.61 2.18
CA ARG A 152 -13.05 20.86 2.93
C ARG A 152 -11.70 20.96 3.65
N SER A 153 -11.10 19.83 4.05
CA SER A 153 -9.82 19.82 4.76
C SER A 153 -9.11 18.46 4.72
N ASN A 154 -7.82 18.42 5.04
CA ASN A 154 -7.06 17.16 5.20
C ASN A 154 -7.67 16.19 6.24
N MET A 155 -8.50 16.70 7.17
CA MET A 155 -9.22 15.86 8.13
C MET A 155 -10.27 14.97 7.46
N ASP A 156 -10.75 15.30 6.26
CA ASP A 156 -11.77 14.51 5.58
C ASP A 156 -11.25 13.10 5.28
N TYR A 157 -9.97 12.95 4.94
CA TYR A 157 -9.32 11.64 4.76
C TYR A 157 -9.30 10.83 6.07
N VAL A 158 -9.09 11.49 7.20
CA VAL A 158 -9.10 10.85 8.53
C VAL A 158 -10.52 10.42 8.90
N LEU A 159 -11.50 11.31 8.69
CA LEU A 159 -12.91 11.05 8.94
C LEU A 159 -13.42 9.88 8.07
N VAL A 160 -13.16 9.92 6.77
CA VAL A 160 -13.59 8.87 5.83
C VAL A 160 -12.92 7.54 6.15
N THR A 161 -11.63 7.54 6.50
CA THR A 161 -10.92 6.34 7.01
C THR A 161 -11.64 5.76 8.23
N TYR A 162 -12.10 6.59 9.16
CA TYR A 162 -12.85 6.11 10.32
C TYR A 162 -14.25 5.60 9.94
N LEU A 163 -14.97 6.30 9.06
CA LEU A 163 -16.38 6.04 8.78
C LEU A 163 -16.61 4.80 7.91
N VAL A 164 -15.75 4.58 6.91
CA VAL A 164 -15.88 3.53 5.88
C VAL A 164 -14.98 2.31 6.16
N ALA A 165 -14.08 2.41 7.15
CA ALA A 165 -13.22 1.32 7.63
C ALA A 165 -13.86 -0.07 7.80
N PRO A 166 -15.12 -0.21 8.24
CA PRO A 166 -15.74 -1.53 8.38
C PRO A 166 -15.98 -2.24 7.05
N ASP A 167 -16.10 -1.49 5.96
CA ASP A 167 -16.71 -1.98 4.71
C ASP A 167 -15.66 -2.24 3.61
N SER A 168 -14.53 -1.52 3.60
CA SER A 168 -13.44 -1.75 2.64
C SER A 168 -12.11 -1.05 2.98
N ALA A 169 -11.02 -1.50 2.34
CA ALA A 169 -9.75 -0.75 2.29
C ALA A 169 -9.84 0.37 1.25
N LEU A 170 -9.80 1.62 1.71
CA LEU A 170 -9.92 2.80 0.85
C LEU A 170 -8.63 3.09 0.08
N SER A 171 -8.78 3.48 -1.19
CA SER A 171 -7.75 4.17 -1.97
C SER A 171 -8.21 5.60 -2.16
N TYR A 172 -7.32 6.56 -1.94
CA TYR A 172 -7.62 7.97 -2.11
C TYR A 172 -6.95 8.47 -3.40
N ALA A 173 -7.73 9.08 -4.28
CA ALA A 173 -7.20 9.88 -5.37
C ALA A 173 -6.87 11.27 -4.80
N VAL A 174 -5.59 11.54 -4.55
CA VAL A 174 -5.15 12.83 -3.98
C VAL A 174 -4.02 13.42 -4.82
N GLY A 175 -4.03 14.73 -4.98
CA GLY A 175 -2.97 15.46 -5.68
C GLY A 175 -1.64 15.47 -4.91
N GLU A 176 -0.61 16.03 -5.54
CA GLU A 176 0.78 16.04 -5.05
C GLU A 176 0.94 16.54 -3.60
N TRP A 177 0.08 17.47 -3.17
CA TRP A 177 0.10 18.10 -1.85
C TRP A 177 -0.24 17.17 -0.67
N ALA A 178 -0.71 15.95 -0.92
CA ALA A 178 -0.87 14.95 0.14
C ALA A 178 0.39 14.15 0.44
N ARG A 179 1.47 14.31 -0.34
CA ARG A 179 2.81 13.81 0.04
C ARG A 179 3.40 14.70 1.14
N VAL A 180 2.92 14.53 2.37
CA VAL A 180 3.51 15.21 3.53
C VAL A 180 4.38 14.21 4.30
N TRP A 181 5.64 14.58 4.48
CA TRP A 181 6.59 13.91 5.39
C TRP A 181 5.96 13.79 6.79
N PRO A 182 6.02 12.62 7.46
CA PRO A 182 7.00 11.54 7.27
C PRO A 182 6.44 10.26 6.61
N LEU A 183 5.33 10.35 5.87
CA LEU A 183 4.61 9.16 5.36
C LEU A 183 4.85 8.84 3.87
N SER A 184 5.88 9.40 3.26
CA SER A 184 6.30 9.12 1.87
C SER A 184 7.04 7.80 1.72
#